data_AF-A0A126QYG7-F1
#
_entry.id   AF-A0A126QYG7-F1
#
_cell.length_a   1.000
_cell.length_b   1.000
_cell.length_c   1.000
_cell.angle_alpha   90.00
_cell.angle_beta   90.00
_cell.angle_gamma   90.00
#
_symmetry.space_group_name_H-M   'P 1'
#
loop_
_entity.id
_entity.type
_entity.pdbx_description
1 polymer ?
#
loop_
_entity_poly.entity_id
_entity_poly.type
_entity_poly.pdbx_seq_one_letter_code
_entity_poly.pdbx_strand_id
1 'polypeptide(L)'
;MALPPFPENRPRGQIKGMKFNKKEREGEIIFDHKEHKFCVKRGEEHYGKYDTIVEAYFVKKTLMEHEWDKACLIQNRRIKEDIFLNQKVKATRPQIHIKYCPQCGNKVKKEDKICKICGIKLHEN
;
A
#
# COMPACT_ATOMS: atom_id res chain seq x y z
N MET A 1 -3.81 -51.74 -23.67
CA MET A 1 -2.58 -50.99 -24.02
C MET A 1 -1.82 -50.77 -22.74
N ALA A 2 -0.56 -51.22 -22.65
CA ALA A 2 0.27 -50.96 -21.48
C ALA A 2 0.80 -49.53 -21.53
N LEU A 3 0.82 -48.83 -20.40
CA LEU A 3 1.41 -47.51 -20.32
C LEU A 3 2.93 -47.60 -20.45
N PRO A 4 3.59 -46.61 -21.08
CA PRO A 4 5.04 -46.59 -21.15
C PRO A 4 5.64 -46.51 -19.73
N PRO A 5 6.83 -47.12 -19.52
CA PRO A 5 7.50 -47.08 -18.24
C PRO A 5 7.86 -45.63 -17.86
N PHE A 6 7.80 -45.35 -16.55
CA PHE A 6 8.21 -44.06 -16.03
C PHE A 6 9.70 -43.81 -16.33
N PRO A 7 10.09 -42.64 -16.86
CA PRO A 7 11.49 -42.35 -17.13
C PRO A 7 12.31 -42.28 -15.84
N GLU A 8 13.46 -42.96 -15.80
CA GLU A 8 14.37 -43.02 -14.64
C GLU A 8 14.89 -41.64 -14.22
N ASN A 9 15.03 -40.73 -15.18
CA ASN A 9 15.46 -39.36 -14.93
C ASN A 9 14.41 -38.39 -15.47
N ARG A 10 13.80 -37.62 -14.56
CA ARG A 10 13.00 -36.46 -14.95
C ARG A 10 13.94 -35.45 -15.61
N PRO A 11 13.67 -34.97 -16.85
CA PRO A 11 14.45 -33.88 -17.41
C PRO A 11 14.33 -32.69 -16.46
N ARG A 12 15.46 -32.27 -15.86
CA ARG A 12 15.51 -31.00 -15.14
C ARG A 12 15.13 -29.96 -16.20
N GLY A 13 14.03 -29.24 -16.00
CA GLY A 13 13.46 -28.29 -16.96
C GLY A 13 14.38 -27.10 -17.24
N GLN A 14 15.56 -27.37 -17.77
CA GLN A 14 16.50 -26.41 -18.32
C GLN A 14 16.28 -26.40 -19.82
N ILE A 15 15.72 -25.30 -20.32
CA ILE A 15 15.76 -24.99 -21.74
C ILE A 15 17.24 -24.77 -22.06
N LYS A 16 17.89 -25.79 -22.65
CA LYS A 16 19.29 -25.71 -23.10
C LYS A 16 19.42 -24.54 -24.09
N GLY A 17 20.22 -23.53 -23.75
CA GLY A 17 20.80 -22.59 -24.73
C GLY A 17 20.46 -21.12 -24.59
N MET A 18 19.44 -20.69 -23.82
CA MET A 18 19.16 -19.26 -23.66
C MET A 18 19.66 -18.75 -22.30
N LYS A 19 20.88 -18.20 -22.30
CA LYS A 19 21.36 -17.37 -21.19
C LYS A 19 20.64 -16.02 -21.26
N PHE A 20 19.43 -15.95 -20.70
CA PHE A 20 18.73 -14.69 -20.55
C PHE A 20 19.37 -13.88 -19.41
N ASN A 21 19.90 -12.70 -19.73
CA ASN A 21 20.30 -11.72 -18.73
C ASN A 21 19.04 -11.11 -18.08
N LYS A 22 18.54 -11.76 -17.03
CA LYS A 22 17.36 -11.33 -16.27
C LYS A 22 17.48 -9.88 -15.77
N LYS A 23 18.70 -9.47 -15.41
CA LYS A 23 19.04 -8.12 -14.94
C LYS A 23 18.80 -7.03 -15.97
N GLU A 24 19.05 -7.30 -17.25
CA GLU A 24 18.91 -6.30 -18.33
C GLU A 24 17.45 -6.08 -18.73
N ARG A 25 16.64 -7.15 -18.69
CA ARG A 25 15.20 -7.08 -19.01
C ARG A 25 14.37 -6.56 -17.84
N GLU A 26 14.59 -7.10 -16.66
CA GLU A 26 13.73 -6.82 -15.50
C GLU A 26 14.27 -5.68 -14.63
N GLY A 27 15.55 -5.32 -14.71
CA GLY A 27 16.16 -4.37 -13.78
C GLY A 27 16.28 -4.89 -12.35
N GLU A 28 16.87 -4.08 -11.48
CA GLU A 28 17.25 -4.45 -10.11
C GLU A 28 16.70 -3.46 -9.07
N ILE A 29 16.40 -3.99 -7.89
CA ILE A 29 16.07 -3.18 -6.71
C ILE A 29 17.24 -3.31 -5.76
N ILE A 30 17.89 -2.20 -5.45
CA ILE A 30 19.06 -2.13 -4.58
C ILE A 30 18.70 -1.32 -3.35
N PHE A 31 19.01 -1.82 -2.17
CA PHE A 31 18.83 -1.07 -0.93
C PHE A 31 20.03 -0.16 -0.70
N ASP A 32 19.77 1.14 -0.55
CA ASP A 32 20.77 2.13 -0.19
C ASP A 32 20.84 2.25 1.33
N HIS A 33 21.95 1.76 1.90
CA HIS A 33 22.18 1.79 3.34
C HIS A 33 22.44 3.20 3.89
N LYS A 34 22.79 4.19 3.05
CA LYS A 34 23.03 5.57 3.52
C LYS A 34 21.72 6.30 3.75
N GLU A 35 20.76 6.12 2.85
CA GLU A 35 19.45 6.78 2.92
C GLU A 35 18.35 5.88 3.50
N HIS A 36 18.65 4.60 3.76
CA HIS A 36 17.69 3.58 4.16
C HIS A 36 16.49 3.45 3.19
N LYS A 37 16.77 3.52 1.87
CA LYS A 37 15.74 3.50 0.81
C LYS A 37 16.00 2.44 -0.25
N PHE A 38 14.92 1.95 -0.86
CA PHE A 38 14.96 1.02 -1.98
C PHE A 38 15.04 1.77 -3.31
N CYS A 39 16.07 1.52 -4.09
CA CYS A 39 16.34 2.17 -5.37
C CYS A 39 16.06 1.20 -6.53
N VAL A 40 15.25 1.62 -7.50
CA VAL A 40 15.01 0.85 -8.74
C VAL A 40 16.00 1.32 -9.81
N LYS A 41 16.80 0.39 -10.34
CA LYS A 41 17.81 0.66 -11.37
C LYS A 41 17.69 -0.29 -12.55
N ARG A 42 18.04 0.17 -13.75
CA ARG A 42 18.22 -0.68 -14.94
C ARG A 42 19.50 -0.24 -15.65
N GLY A 43 20.51 -1.11 -15.63
CA GLY A 43 21.84 -0.71 -16.10
C GLY A 43 22.37 0.48 -15.31
N GLU A 44 22.62 1.60 -15.98
CA GLU A 44 23.10 2.85 -15.39
C GLU A 44 21.99 3.83 -14.98
N GLU A 45 20.73 3.59 -15.41
CA GLU A 45 19.61 4.49 -15.11
C GLU A 45 18.96 4.21 -13.76
N HIS A 46 18.63 5.29 -13.03
CA HIS A 46 17.92 5.26 -11.75
C HIS A 46 16.50 5.81 -11.92
N TYR A 47 15.50 5.04 -11.50
CA TYR A 47 14.09 5.36 -11.71
C TYR A 47 13.39 5.92 -10.47
N GLY A 48 14.04 5.88 -9.31
CA GLY A 48 13.53 6.47 -8.09
C GLY A 48 14.04 5.78 -6.82
N LYS A 49 13.74 6.41 -5.68
CA LYS A 49 14.00 5.89 -4.32
C LYS A 49 12.67 5.79 -3.57
N TYR A 50 12.46 4.68 -2.86
CA TYR A 50 11.21 4.33 -2.20
C TYR A 50 11.47 3.89 -0.77
N ASP A 51 10.51 4.14 0.11
CA ASP A 51 10.69 3.85 1.55
C ASP A 51 10.46 2.36 1.86
N THR A 52 9.68 1.66 1.03
CA THR A 52 9.39 0.23 1.22
C THR A 52 9.76 -0.61 -0.01
N ILE A 53 10.11 -1.88 0.22
CA ILE A 53 10.42 -2.83 -0.84
C ILE A 53 9.22 -3.10 -1.76
N VAL A 54 8.01 -3.05 -1.20
CA VAL A 54 6.76 -3.27 -1.91
C VAL A 54 6.53 -2.15 -2.92
N GLU A 55 6.74 -0.89 -2.51
CA GLU A 55 6.65 0.25 -3.42
C GLU A 55 7.65 0.16 -4.57
N ALA A 56 8.91 -0.16 -4.26
CA ALA A 56 9.94 -0.35 -5.28
C ALA A 56 9.58 -1.48 -6.26
N TYR A 57 8.98 -2.58 -5.75
CA TYR A 57 8.51 -3.69 -6.57
C TYR A 57 7.35 -3.29 -7.49
N PHE A 58 6.34 -2.58 -6.98
CA PHE A 58 5.23 -2.10 -7.81
C PHE A 58 5.73 -1.19 -8.92
N VAL A 59 6.60 -0.22 -8.58
CA VAL A 59 7.20 0.66 -9.58
C VAL A 59 7.97 -0.11 -10.63
N LYS A 60 8.81 -1.07 -10.22
CA LYS A 60 9.55 -1.94 -11.13
C LYS A 60 8.59 -2.66 -12.08
N LYS A 61 7.50 -3.23 -11.56
CA LYS A 61 6.50 -3.94 -12.37
C LYS A 61 5.82 -3.01 -13.38
N THR A 62 5.41 -1.82 -12.95
CA THR A 62 4.81 -0.81 -13.83
C THR A 62 5.79 -0.39 -14.93
N LEU A 63 7.06 -0.13 -14.59
CA LEU A 63 8.09 0.17 -15.58
C LEU A 63 8.28 -0.97 -16.58
N MET A 64 8.26 -2.23 -16.13
CA MET A 64 8.34 -3.39 -17.02
C MET A 64 7.15 -3.48 -17.98
N GLU A 65 5.94 -3.13 -17.55
CA GLU A 65 4.72 -3.14 -18.39
C GLU A 65 4.72 -2.01 -19.43
N HIS A 66 5.36 -0.88 -19.13
CA HIS A 66 5.42 0.32 -19.97
C HIS A 66 6.80 0.53 -20.63
N GLU A 67 7.54 -0.54 -20.91
CA GLU A 67 8.84 -0.49 -21.60
C GLU A 67 9.88 0.46 -20.96
N TRP A 68 9.77 0.69 -19.66
CA TRP A 68 10.60 1.58 -18.84
C TRP A 68 10.43 3.07 -19.13
N ASP A 69 9.28 3.50 -19.63
CA ASP A 69 8.96 4.91 -19.76
C ASP A 69 8.81 5.59 -18.38
N LYS A 70 9.57 6.66 -18.16
CA LYS A 70 9.53 7.47 -16.92
C LYS A 70 8.18 8.18 -16.76
N ALA A 71 7.42 8.39 -17.84
CA ALA A 71 6.10 9.03 -17.77
C ALA A 71 5.08 8.23 -16.95
N CYS A 72 5.18 6.89 -16.91
CA CYS A 72 4.26 6.05 -16.13
C CYS A 72 4.35 6.34 -14.61
N LEU A 73 5.51 6.80 -14.13
CA LEU A 73 5.72 7.13 -12.73
C LEU A 73 4.94 8.38 -12.29
N ILE A 74 4.54 9.24 -13.23
CA ILE A 74 3.74 10.43 -12.96
C ILE A 74 2.33 10.01 -12.49
N GLN A 75 1.75 8.98 -13.11
CA GLN A 75 0.46 8.42 -12.69
C GLN A 75 0.55 7.84 -11.27
N ASN A 76 1.65 7.13 -10.96
CA ASN A 76 1.91 6.62 -9.62
C ASN A 76 2.03 7.72 -8.55
N ARG A 77 2.59 8.88 -8.90
CA ARG A 77 2.67 10.04 -8.00
C ARG A 77 1.27 10.56 -7.64
N ARG A 78 0.39 10.75 -8.63
CA ARG A 78 -0.99 11.20 -8.43
C ARG A 78 -1.77 10.24 -7.51
N ILE A 79 -1.66 8.93 -7.75
CA ILE A 79 -2.33 7.92 -6.93
C ILE A 79 -1.85 7.99 -5.47
N LYS A 80 -0.53 8.15 -5.23
CA LYS A 80 -0.01 8.32 -3.86
C LYS A 80 -0.54 9.58 -3.18
N GLU A 81 -0.57 10.70 -3.90
CA GLU A 81 -1.11 11.97 -3.41
C GLU A 81 -2.59 11.83 -3.04
N ASP A 82 -3.39 11.18 -3.89
CA ASP A 82 -4.82 10.93 -3.65
C ASP A 82 -5.06 10.00 -2.46
N ILE A 83 -4.30 8.91 -2.32
CA ILE A 83 -4.38 8.01 -1.17
C ILE A 83 -4.06 8.75 0.13
N PHE A 84 -3.01 9.58 0.12
CA PHE A 84 -2.60 10.35 1.29
C PHE A 84 -3.66 11.39 1.70
N LEU A 85 -4.23 12.11 0.72
CA LEU A 85 -5.35 13.03 0.97
C LEU A 85 -6.56 12.30 1.55
N ASN A 86 -6.94 11.17 0.96
CA ASN A 86 -8.05 10.35 1.47
C ASN A 86 -7.80 9.81 2.88
N GLN A 87 -6.56 9.44 3.23
CA GLN A 87 -6.21 9.01 4.58
C GLN A 87 -6.35 10.15 5.59
N LYS A 88 -5.91 11.37 5.24
CA LYS A 88 -6.12 12.56 6.10
C LYS A 88 -7.60 12.82 6.36
N VAL A 89 -8.44 12.72 5.32
CA VAL A 89 -9.91 12.89 5.45
C VAL A 89 -10.50 11.85 6.41
N LYS A 90 -10.08 10.59 6.33
CA LYS A 90 -10.53 9.52 7.25
C LYS A 90 -10.02 9.69 8.68
N ALA A 91 -8.84 10.28 8.86
CA ALA A 91 -8.23 10.51 10.18
C ALA A 91 -8.93 11.63 10.98
N THR A 92 -9.62 12.56 10.32
CA THR A 92 -10.54 13.52 10.96
C THR A 92 -11.78 12.81 11.49
N ARG A 93 -11.63 12.07 12.59
CA ARG A 93 -12.77 11.54 13.34
C ARG A 93 -13.50 12.71 13.98
N PRO A 94 -14.81 12.90 13.76
CA PRO A 94 -15.55 13.95 14.45
C PRO A 94 -15.44 13.71 15.96
N GLN A 95 -14.98 14.71 16.70
CA GLN A 95 -14.86 14.67 18.15
C GLN A 95 -16.27 14.70 18.75
N ILE A 96 -16.86 13.54 19.00
CA ILE A 96 -18.19 13.44 19.64
C ILE A 96 -17.99 13.72 21.13
N HIS A 97 -18.28 14.94 21.56
CA HIS A 97 -18.29 15.30 22.99
C HIS A 97 -19.53 14.68 23.66
N ILE A 98 -19.37 13.48 24.21
CA ILE A 98 -20.40 12.76 24.95
C ILE A 98 -20.42 13.30 26.39
N LYS A 99 -21.57 13.81 26.85
CA LYS A 99 -21.83 14.08 28.26
C LYS A 99 -22.71 12.97 28.83
N TYR A 100 -22.75 12.86 30.16
CA TYR A 100 -23.63 11.94 30.86
C TYR A 100 -24.68 12.71 31.64
N CYS A 101 -25.90 12.19 31.67
CA CYS A 101 -26.96 12.76 32.49
C CYS A 101 -26.61 12.58 33.99
N PRO A 102 -26.68 13.64 34.81
CA PRO A 102 -26.35 13.55 36.24
C PRO A 102 -27.34 12.68 37.03
N GLN A 103 -28.57 12.50 36.55
CA GLN A 103 -29.60 11.76 37.28
C GLN A 103 -29.69 10.28 36.88
N CYS A 104 -29.61 9.95 35.58
CA CYS A 104 -29.77 8.57 35.12
C CYS A 104 -28.50 7.94 34.54
N GLY A 105 -27.40 8.70 34.45
CA GLY A 105 -26.13 8.23 33.90
C GLY A 105 -26.14 7.96 32.39
N ASN A 106 -27.23 8.25 31.67
CA ASN A 106 -27.29 7.96 30.24
C ASN A 106 -26.46 8.94 29.40
N LYS A 107 -25.95 8.45 28.26
CA LYS A 107 -25.20 9.25 27.28
C LYS A 107 -26.11 10.28 26.63
N VAL A 108 -25.72 11.54 26.69
CA VAL A 108 -26.43 12.68 26.12
C VAL A 108 -25.48 13.49 25.24
N LYS A 109 -25.96 13.98 24.10
CA LYS A 109 -25.16 14.86 23.25
C LYS A 109 -25.07 16.24 23.90
N LYS A 110 -24.00 16.99 23.65
CA LYS A 110 -23.84 18.35 24.21
C LYS A 110 -24.98 19.30 23.79
N GLU A 111 -25.58 19.08 22.63
CA GLU A 111 -26.71 19.88 22.14
C GLU A 111 -28.07 19.54 22.82
N ASP A 112 -28.17 18.40 23.51
CA ASP A 112 -29.43 17.98 24.12
C ASP A 112 -29.69 18.80 25.40
N LYS A 113 -30.76 19.62 25.41
CA LYS A 113 -31.20 20.39 26.59
C LYS A 113 -31.96 19.55 27.62
N ILE A 114 -32.46 18.38 27.21
CA ILE A 114 -33.31 17.50 28.01
C ILE A 114 -32.84 16.06 27.82
N CYS A 115 -32.75 15.30 28.91
CA CYS A 115 -32.44 13.88 28.82
C CYS A 115 -33.64 13.09 28.26
N LYS A 116 -33.45 12.42 27.12
CA LYS A 116 -34.50 11.61 26.45
C LYS A 116 -34.96 10.37 27.22
N ILE A 117 -34.24 9.98 28.28
CA ILE A 117 -34.58 8.81 29.10
C ILE A 117 -35.31 9.22 30.38
N CYS A 118 -34.76 10.17 31.15
CA CYS A 118 -35.33 10.54 32.45
C CYS A 118 -36.13 11.85 32.44
N GLY A 119 -36.12 12.60 31.34
CA GLY A 119 -36.90 13.84 31.20
C GLY A 119 -36.33 15.05 31.94
N ILE A 120 -35.18 14.94 32.63
CA ILE A 120 -34.60 16.08 33.34
C ILE A 120 -33.96 17.10 32.37
N LYS A 121 -34.05 18.38 32.73
CA LYS A 121 -33.34 19.47 32.04
C LYS A 121 -31.84 19.40 32.39
N LEU A 122 -31.01 19.29 31.36
CA LEU A 122 -29.56 19.32 31.48
C LEU A 122 -29.15 20.80 31.53
N HIS A 123 -29.27 21.43 32.70
CA HIS A 123 -28.81 22.81 32.87
C HIS A 123 -27.28 22.86 32.78
N GLU A 124 -26.78 23.81 31.99
CA GLU A 124 -25.37 24.16 31.93
C GLU A 124 -24.97 24.72 33.30
N ASN A 125 -24.08 24.01 34.01
CA ASN A 125 -23.15 24.67 34.92
C ASN A 125 -21.93 25.12 34.12
#